data_AF-A0A4Q1B1B1-F1
#
_entry.id   AF-A0A4Q1B1B1-F1
#
_cell.length_a   1.000
_cell.length_b   1.000
_cell.length_c   1.000
_cell.angle_alpha   90.00
_cell.angle_beta   90.00
_cell.angle_gamma   90.00
#
_symmetry.space_group_name_H-M   'P 1'
#
loop_
_entity.id
_entity.type
_entity.pdbx_description
1 polymer ?
#
loop_
_entity_poly.entity_id
_entity_poly.type
_entity_poly.pdbx_seq_one_letter_code
_entity_poly.pdbx_strand_id
1 'polypeptide(L)'
;MEQIGMFPLFYFPEIGSAWIMGITGTIHILASHTSVGAALLFAFLAHKAYKEDRADLYGYMKKYGMFLLIFSYVVGSITGPGIWYTATAASPRGISALIHNFVWVWATEWVFFVFEVVGVFALVYFINKINRKTHLKLTYAFALASVGTLFLIIGIISFMMWPGNDAFYQTGSVSDAFFGLTTFPHLFLRIGFMIMMSGVIGLIIASALDNKELKIELIRKMGVISFIGGFITLICFMWYMTTLPENAKLLLQIYMADMIRNKAILIVVFSLYFAIAIFKPLFINRAFSITMLFVVAIFGLWPGEKLRESIRKPYVVGQYVYSNQIMGREVPGKNIKNEVEIVAKHGLLKTNVWIPERLKTITDENKLEVGHLLTKIACSNCHSLEKTGKFRPLLDKFIGQDKDMIKSFLQYSLATGAIPYMPRIDLPDEEFDAIATWIASQNKEN
;
A
#
# COMPACT_ATOMS: atom_id res chain seq x y z
N MET A 1 -35.99 4.79 10.24
CA MET A 1 -35.21 5.15 9.03
C MET A 1 -34.09 4.15 8.88
N GLU A 2 -33.86 3.65 7.66
CA GLU A 2 -32.69 2.83 7.37
C GLU A 2 -31.45 3.73 7.43
N GLN A 3 -30.62 3.51 8.44
CA GLN A 3 -29.38 4.25 8.64
C GLN A 3 -28.20 3.45 8.09
N ILE A 4 -27.21 4.15 7.56
CA ILE A 4 -25.96 3.54 7.10
C ILE A 4 -24.83 3.84 8.08
N GLY A 5 -23.92 2.89 8.27
CA GLY A 5 -22.83 2.94 9.26
C GLY A 5 -21.67 3.87 8.88
N MET A 6 -21.96 5.05 8.32
CA MET A 6 -20.94 6.03 7.94
C MET A 6 -20.30 6.67 9.17
N PHE A 7 -19.02 7.01 9.04
CA PHE A 7 -18.26 7.74 10.04
C PHE A 7 -17.75 9.06 9.44
N PRO A 8 -17.59 10.11 10.24
CA PRO A 8 -16.94 11.34 9.79
C PRO A 8 -15.55 11.02 9.25
N LEU A 9 -15.26 11.54 8.06
CA LEU A 9 -13.97 11.36 7.43
C LEU A 9 -13.01 12.48 7.87
N PHE A 10 -11.79 12.10 8.23
CA PHE A 10 -10.69 13.06 8.40
C PHE A 10 -10.12 13.41 7.03
N TYR A 11 -10.60 14.54 6.51
CA TYR A 11 -10.17 15.11 5.25
C TYR A 11 -9.02 16.07 5.50
N PHE A 12 -7.95 15.97 4.70
CA PHE A 12 -6.81 16.87 4.72
C PHE A 12 -6.92 17.82 3.51
N PRO A 13 -7.36 19.08 3.68
CA PRO A 13 -7.66 19.98 2.56
C PRO A 13 -6.50 20.18 1.57
N GLU A 14 -5.32 20.51 2.08
CA GLU A 14 -4.14 20.86 1.27
C GLU A 14 -3.56 19.66 0.49
N ILE A 15 -3.53 18.48 1.13
CA ILE A 15 -2.73 17.34 0.66
C ILE A 15 -3.61 16.17 0.19
N GLY A 16 -4.81 16.02 0.75
CA GLY A 16 -5.73 14.91 0.52
C GLY A 16 -5.37 13.66 1.31
N SER A 17 -6.39 12.95 1.82
CA SER A 17 -6.21 11.78 2.69
C SER A 17 -5.46 10.63 2.01
N ALA A 18 -5.63 10.45 0.69
CA ALA A 18 -4.93 9.42 -0.07
C ALA A 18 -3.40 9.67 -0.19
N TRP A 19 -2.94 10.93 -0.25
CA TRP A 19 -1.50 11.22 -0.25
C TRP A 19 -0.89 10.92 1.11
N ILE A 20 -1.57 11.29 2.20
CA ILE A 20 -1.10 10.98 3.56
C ILE A 20 -0.91 9.46 3.71
N MET A 21 -1.90 8.65 3.29
CA MET A 21 -1.75 7.19 3.27
C MET A 21 -0.59 6.73 2.40
N GLY A 22 -0.43 7.28 1.19
CA GLY A 22 0.65 6.94 0.27
C GLY A 22 2.04 7.26 0.83
N ILE A 23 2.19 8.39 1.54
CA ILE A 23 3.43 8.82 2.17
C ILE A 23 3.78 7.86 3.32
N THR A 24 2.86 7.64 4.25
CA THR A 24 3.10 6.72 5.38
C THR A 24 3.35 5.29 4.90
N GLY A 25 2.60 4.85 3.88
CA GLY A 25 2.79 3.55 3.23
C GLY A 25 4.18 3.40 2.62
N THR A 26 4.61 4.38 1.81
CA THR A 26 5.92 4.33 1.13
C THR A 26 7.08 4.27 2.12
N ILE A 27 7.04 5.08 3.18
CA ILE A 27 8.10 5.11 4.20
C ILE A 27 8.15 3.77 4.95
N HIS A 28 7.00 3.25 5.38
CA HIS A 28 6.96 1.98 6.10
C HIS A 28 7.39 0.79 5.21
N ILE A 29 6.93 0.76 3.95
CA ILE A 29 7.31 -0.25 2.97
C ILE A 29 8.82 -0.30 2.78
N LEU A 30 9.49 0.86 2.73
CA LEU A 30 10.95 0.90 2.61
C LEU A 30 11.65 0.21 3.79
N ALA A 31 11.20 0.50 5.02
CA ALA A 31 11.73 -0.11 6.24
C ALA A 31 11.41 -1.61 6.34
N SER A 32 10.17 -2.01 6.04
CA SER A 32 9.71 -3.39 6.14
C SER A 32 10.33 -4.30 5.08
N HIS A 33 10.45 -3.83 3.84
CA HIS A 33 11.06 -4.62 2.77
C HIS A 33 12.55 -4.83 2.99
N THR A 34 13.22 -3.83 3.56
CA THR A 34 14.60 -3.95 4.02
C THR A 34 14.71 -5.01 5.12
N SER A 35 13.80 -5.01 6.09
CA SER A 35 13.80 -5.96 7.21
C SER A 35 13.69 -7.41 6.76
N VAL A 36 12.62 -7.74 6.02
CA VAL A 36 12.34 -9.11 5.59
C VAL A 36 13.40 -9.60 4.60
N GLY A 37 13.80 -8.74 3.67
CA GLY A 37 14.89 -9.06 2.74
C GLY A 37 16.20 -9.35 3.47
N ALA A 38 16.53 -8.55 4.47
CA ALA A 38 17.72 -8.75 5.26
C ALA A 38 17.68 -10.02 6.12
N ALA A 39 16.51 -10.42 6.61
CA ALA A 39 16.35 -11.67 7.34
C ALA A 39 16.70 -12.89 6.47
N LEU A 40 16.22 -12.91 5.22
CA LEU A 40 16.60 -13.91 4.22
C LEU A 40 18.11 -13.88 3.91
N LEU A 41 18.65 -12.68 3.71
CA LEU A 41 20.08 -12.49 3.48
C LEU A 41 20.92 -12.97 4.68
N PHE A 42 20.48 -12.73 5.91
CA PHE A 42 21.15 -13.18 7.13
C PHE A 42 21.17 -14.68 7.22
N ALA A 43 20.03 -15.35 6.94
CA ALA A 43 19.99 -16.81 6.90
C ALA A 43 20.99 -17.37 5.88
N PHE A 44 21.09 -16.76 4.69
CA PHE A 44 22.08 -17.13 3.68
C PHE A 44 23.53 -16.92 4.17
N LEU A 45 23.85 -15.73 4.70
CA LEU A 45 25.19 -15.37 5.14
C LEU A 45 25.63 -16.17 6.37
N ALA A 46 24.75 -16.38 7.35
CA ALA A 46 25.03 -17.19 8.53
C ALA A 46 25.24 -18.66 8.14
N HIS A 47 24.44 -19.20 7.21
CA HIS A 47 24.65 -20.56 6.71
C HIS A 47 26.01 -20.70 6.04
N LYS A 48 26.35 -19.75 5.15
CA LYS A 48 27.65 -19.71 4.48
C LYS A 48 28.80 -19.59 5.51
N ALA A 49 28.67 -18.68 6.47
CA ALA A 49 29.66 -18.44 7.51
C ALA A 49 29.90 -19.66 8.40
N TYR A 50 28.86 -20.42 8.69
CA TYR A 50 28.96 -21.66 9.46
C TYR A 50 29.56 -22.80 8.63
N LYS A 51 29.09 -23.01 7.40
CA LYS A 51 29.48 -24.15 6.55
C LYS A 51 30.90 -24.02 6.00
N GLU A 52 31.31 -22.80 5.66
CA GLU A 52 32.62 -22.52 5.04
C GLU A 52 33.64 -21.95 6.06
N ASP A 53 33.31 -21.96 7.36
CA ASP A 53 34.15 -21.42 8.45
C ASP A 53 34.58 -19.94 8.26
N ARG A 54 33.72 -19.14 7.62
CA ARG A 54 33.98 -17.73 7.28
C ARG A 54 33.68 -16.78 8.43
N ALA A 55 34.62 -16.67 9.39
CA ALA A 55 34.51 -15.81 10.57
C ALA A 55 34.37 -14.31 10.23
N ASP A 56 34.95 -13.89 9.11
CA ASP A 56 34.94 -12.52 8.59
C ASP A 56 33.54 -12.01 8.23
N LEU A 57 32.62 -12.90 7.85
CA LEU A 57 31.23 -12.54 7.52
C LEU A 57 30.43 -12.06 8.74
N TYR A 58 30.77 -12.49 9.96
CA TYR A 58 30.07 -12.06 11.17
C TYR A 58 30.24 -10.57 11.46
N GLY A 59 31.40 -9.99 11.11
CA GLY A 59 31.62 -8.55 11.23
C GLY A 59 30.70 -7.74 10.32
N TYR A 60 30.52 -8.22 9.08
CA TYR A 60 29.57 -7.62 8.14
C TYR A 60 28.12 -7.77 8.60
N MET A 61 27.71 -8.97 9.02
CA MET A 61 26.36 -9.22 9.56
C MET A 61 26.06 -8.33 10.78
N LYS A 62 27.04 -8.10 11.65
CA LYS A 62 26.88 -7.18 12.80
C LYS A 62 26.64 -5.75 12.35
N LYS A 63 27.43 -5.22 11.41
CA LYS A 63 27.25 -3.85 10.86
C LYS A 63 25.90 -3.71 10.16
N TYR A 64 25.51 -4.71 9.38
CA TYR A 64 24.20 -4.75 8.71
C TYR A 64 23.07 -4.79 9.74
N GLY A 65 23.17 -5.62 10.77
CA GLY A 65 22.12 -5.76 11.77
C GLY A 65 21.97 -4.52 12.64
N MET A 66 23.06 -3.82 12.96
CA MET A 66 23.00 -2.50 13.59
C MET A 66 22.26 -1.47 12.73
N PHE A 67 22.45 -1.50 11.41
CA PHE A 67 21.68 -0.67 10.50
C PHE A 67 20.18 -1.03 10.55
N LEU A 68 19.84 -2.32 10.51
CA LEU A 68 18.44 -2.78 10.61
C LEU A 68 17.76 -2.35 11.90
N LEU A 69 18.45 -2.46 13.05
CA LEU A 69 17.90 -2.07 14.34
C LEU A 69 17.34 -0.65 14.31
N ILE A 70 18.06 0.29 13.71
CA ILE A 70 17.64 1.69 13.62
C ILE A 70 16.69 1.87 12.43
N PHE A 71 17.13 1.55 11.22
CA PHE A 71 16.42 1.90 10.00
C PHE A 71 15.13 1.08 9.79
N SER A 72 15.15 -0.22 10.10
CA SER A 72 13.99 -1.08 9.89
C SER A 72 13.13 -1.18 11.14
N TYR A 73 13.73 -1.45 12.30
CA TYR A 73 12.96 -1.74 13.51
C TYR A 73 12.53 -0.50 14.26
N VAL A 74 13.37 0.50 14.49
CA VAL A 74 12.90 1.76 15.13
C VAL A 74 11.95 2.52 14.21
N VAL A 75 12.35 2.81 12.96
CA VAL A 75 11.47 3.53 12.02
C VAL A 75 10.22 2.71 11.73
N GLY A 76 10.33 1.40 11.47
CA GLY A 76 9.19 0.53 11.20
C GLY A 76 8.21 0.44 12.37
N SER A 77 8.70 0.38 13.63
CA SER A 77 7.84 0.38 14.83
C SER A 77 7.06 1.67 15.02
N ILE A 78 7.55 2.79 14.47
CA ILE A 78 6.86 4.08 14.50
C ILE A 78 5.89 4.19 13.32
N THR A 79 6.34 3.84 12.11
CA THR A 79 5.54 4.03 10.89
C THR A 79 4.45 2.99 10.72
N GLY A 80 4.59 1.79 11.30
CA GLY A 80 3.56 0.74 11.28
C GLY A 80 2.26 1.21 11.96
N PRO A 81 2.28 1.56 13.26
CA PRO A 81 1.15 2.20 13.92
C PRO A 81 0.72 3.52 13.25
N GLY A 82 1.66 4.27 12.67
CA GLY A 82 1.36 5.46 11.88
C GLY A 82 0.43 5.19 10.69
N ILE A 83 0.59 4.07 9.99
CA ILE A 83 -0.33 3.64 8.91
C ILE A 83 -1.73 3.34 9.47
N TRP A 84 -1.83 2.68 10.62
CA TRP A 84 -3.12 2.41 11.25
C TRP A 84 -3.88 3.70 11.52
N TYR A 85 -3.20 4.71 12.07
CA TYR A 85 -3.80 6.01 12.30
C TYR A 85 -4.27 6.65 11.00
N THR A 86 -3.39 6.76 9.99
CA THR A 86 -3.71 7.48 8.75
C THR A 86 -4.78 6.76 7.92
N ALA A 87 -4.73 5.43 7.84
CA ALA A 87 -5.71 4.63 7.11
C ALA A 87 -7.08 4.62 7.82
N THR A 88 -7.12 4.59 9.15
CA THR A 88 -8.38 4.69 9.92
C THR A 88 -9.00 6.07 9.76
N ALA A 89 -8.19 7.13 9.80
CA ALA A 89 -8.65 8.50 9.59
C ALA A 89 -9.19 8.71 8.16
N ALA A 90 -8.52 8.14 7.16
CA ALA A 90 -8.89 8.27 5.75
C ALA A 90 -10.08 7.38 5.36
N SER A 91 -10.15 6.13 5.83
CA SER A 91 -11.20 5.18 5.47
C SER A 91 -11.66 4.34 6.68
N PRO A 92 -12.39 4.95 7.64
CA PRO A 92 -12.86 4.26 8.84
C PRO A 92 -13.58 2.93 8.56
N ARG A 93 -14.51 2.90 7.59
CA ARG A 93 -15.23 1.67 7.23
C ARG A 93 -14.38 0.68 6.46
N GLY A 94 -13.43 1.16 5.66
CA GLY A 94 -12.46 0.29 4.99
C GLY A 94 -11.61 -0.47 6.01
N ILE A 95 -11.06 0.24 7.00
CA ILE A 95 -10.32 -0.41 8.09
C ILE A 95 -11.22 -1.28 8.95
N SER A 96 -12.43 -0.82 9.31
CA SER A 96 -13.39 -1.65 10.04
C SER A 96 -13.68 -2.96 9.32
N ALA A 97 -13.92 -2.91 8.01
CA ALA A 97 -14.12 -4.08 7.17
C ALA A 97 -12.93 -5.05 7.21
N LEU A 98 -11.70 -4.53 7.16
CA LEU A 98 -10.50 -5.37 7.30
C LEU A 98 -10.38 -5.99 8.70
N ILE A 99 -10.67 -5.25 9.78
CA ILE A 99 -10.60 -5.76 11.17
C ILE A 99 -11.58 -6.92 11.35
N HIS A 100 -12.83 -6.76 10.91
CA HIS A 100 -13.85 -7.81 11.03
C HIS A 100 -13.56 -9.07 10.19
N ASN A 101 -12.59 -9.00 9.27
CA ASN A 101 -12.11 -10.16 8.52
C ASN A 101 -10.78 -10.71 9.07
N PHE A 102 -9.87 -9.85 9.52
CA PHE A 102 -8.46 -10.23 9.70
C PHE A 102 -7.86 -9.84 11.05
N VAL A 103 -8.66 -9.47 12.06
CA VAL A 103 -8.12 -9.11 13.39
C VAL A 103 -7.16 -10.17 13.95
N TRP A 104 -7.46 -11.47 13.76
CA TRP A 104 -6.60 -12.56 14.22
C TRP A 104 -5.36 -12.77 13.36
N VAL A 105 -5.44 -12.51 12.05
CA VAL A 105 -4.28 -12.54 11.15
C VAL A 105 -3.32 -11.41 11.50
N TRP A 106 -3.85 -10.20 11.75
CA TRP A 106 -3.06 -9.08 12.24
C TRP A 106 -2.48 -9.34 13.64
N ALA A 107 -3.26 -9.84 14.58
CA ALA A 107 -2.73 -10.20 15.90
C ALA A 107 -1.57 -11.20 15.80
N THR A 108 -1.68 -12.17 14.89
CA THR A 108 -0.61 -13.12 14.59
C THR A 108 0.61 -12.41 14.00
N GLU A 109 0.41 -11.52 13.01
CA GLU A 109 1.50 -10.71 12.42
C GLU A 109 2.25 -9.92 13.51
N TRP A 110 1.56 -9.32 14.47
CA TRP A 110 2.17 -8.61 15.58
C TRP A 110 3.02 -9.50 16.49
N VAL A 111 2.60 -10.74 16.74
CA VAL A 111 3.40 -11.72 17.50
C VAL A 111 4.69 -12.05 16.75
N PHE A 112 4.59 -12.29 15.44
CA PHE A 112 5.77 -12.49 14.59
C PHE A 112 6.69 -11.25 14.61
N PHE A 113 6.13 -10.05 14.52
CA PHE A 113 6.89 -8.80 14.59
C PHE A 113 7.63 -8.62 15.93
N VAL A 114 6.99 -8.93 17.06
CA VAL A 114 7.67 -8.91 18.38
C VAL A 114 8.82 -9.91 18.40
N PHE A 115 8.62 -11.11 17.84
CA PHE A 115 9.69 -12.09 17.70
C PHE A 115 10.83 -11.58 16.80
N GLU A 116 10.51 -10.88 15.71
CA GLU A 116 11.51 -10.26 14.84
C GLU A 116 12.32 -9.19 15.56
N VAL A 117 11.67 -8.29 16.32
CA VAL A 117 12.35 -7.28 17.13
C VAL A 117 13.33 -7.95 18.10
N VAL A 118 12.85 -8.88 18.93
CA VAL A 118 13.73 -9.59 19.87
C VAL A 118 14.83 -10.36 19.12
N GLY A 119 14.47 -11.00 18.01
CA GLY A 119 15.35 -11.77 17.15
C GLY A 119 16.51 -10.95 16.58
N VAL A 120 16.26 -9.77 16.04
CA VAL A 120 17.33 -8.91 15.49
C VAL A 120 18.28 -8.42 16.58
N PHE A 121 17.77 -8.07 17.76
CA PHE A 121 18.61 -7.69 18.91
C PHE A 121 19.50 -8.86 19.32
N ALA A 122 18.91 -10.05 19.51
CA ALA A 122 19.66 -11.26 19.84
C ALA A 122 20.71 -11.59 18.75
N LEU A 123 20.34 -11.49 17.47
CA LEU A 123 21.23 -11.75 16.35
C LEU A 123 22.44 -10.84 16.32
N VAL A 124 22.27 -9.56 16.65
CA VAL A 124 23.35 -8.57 16.61
C VAL A 124 24.23 -8.65 17.85
N TYR A 125 23.61 -8.70 19.04
CA TYR A 125 24.33 -8.61 20.31
C TYR A 125 24.97 -9.93 20.75
N PHE A 126 24.51 -11.07 20.22
CA PHE A 126 25.10 -12.39 20.51
C PHE A 126 26.15 -12.84 19.50
N ILE A 127 26.42 -12.08 18.44
CA ILE A 127 27.59 -12.34 17.57
C ILE A 127 28.85 -12.41 18.46
N ASN A 128 29.60 -13.50 18.32
CA ASN A 128 30.79 -13.84 19.10
C ASN A 128 30.57 -14.07 20.61
N LYS A 129 29.33 -14.11 21.11
CA LYS A 129 29.01 -14.46 22.51
C LYS A 129 28.41 -15.86 22.66
N ILE A 130 27.82 -16.39 21.59
CA ILE A 130 27.27 -17.75 21.53
C ILE A 130 27.98 -18.56 20.44
N ASN A 131 27.89 -19.88 20.51
CA ASN A 131 28.45 -20.74 19.47
C ASN A 131 27.77 -20.50 18.11
N ARG A 132 28.52 -20.66 17.02
CA ARG A 132 28.09 -20.36 15.65
C ARG A 132 26.87 -21.18 15.20
N LYS A 133 26.73 -22.43 15.68
CA LYS A 133 25.58 -23.28 15.37
C LYS A 133 24.29 -22.73 15.98
N THR A 134 24.36 -22.19 17.19
CA THR A 134 23.22 -21.56 17.87
C THR A 134 22.85 -20.24 17.21
N HIS A 135 23.85 -19.44 16.83
CA HIS A 135 23.62 -18.21 16.07
C HIS A 135 22.95 -18.50 14.71
N LEU A 136 23.38 -19.54 14.01
CA LEU A 136 22.73 -20.00 12.77
C LEU A 136 21.27 -20.38 12.98
N LYS A 137 20.95 -21.19 14.02
CA LYS A 137 19.56 -21.56 14.35
C LYS A 137 18.70 -20.34 14.66
N LEU A 138 19.22 -19.40 15.44
CA LEU A 138 18.56 -18.12 15.73
C LEU A 138 18.28 -17.34 14.44
N THR A 139 19.24 -17.34 13.51
CA THR A 139 19.11 -16.64 12.23
C THR A 139 18.03 -17.26 11.35
N TYR A 140 17.90 -18.58 11.33
CA TYR A 140 16.81 -19.24 10.62
C TYR A 140 15.45 -18.97 11.25
N ALA A 141 15.36 -18.97 12.59
CA ALA A 141 14.12 -18.65 13.27
C ALA A 141 13.68 -17.20 12.96
N PHE A 142 14.62 -16.26 12.96
CA PHE A 142 14.39 -14.88 12.55
C PHE A 142 13.91 -14.77 11.10
N ALA A 143 14.58 -15.43 10.16
CA ALA A 143 14.17 -15.42 8.75
C ALA A 143 12.78 -16.04 8.53
N LEU A 144 12.48 -17.15 9.21
CA LEU A 144 11.15 -17.77 9.15
C LEU A 144 10.09 -16.83 9.71
N ALA A 145 10.40 -16.13 10.81
CA ALA A 145 9.47 -15.18 11.39
C ALA A 145 9.19 -14.00 10.46
N SER A 146 10.22 -13.42 9.85
CA SER A 146 10.06 -12.32 8.88
C SER A 146 9.27 -12.72 7.63
N VAL A 147 9.47 -13.94 7.11
CA VAL A 147 8.65 -14.46 6.01
C VAL A 147 7.21 -14.73 6.47
N GLY A 148 7.01 -15.15 7.72
CA GLY A 148 5.70 -15.29 8.35
C GLY A 148 4.93 -13.97 8.40
N THR A 149 5.56 -12.90 8.89
CA THR A 149 5.01 -11.53 8.87
C THR A 149 4.58 -11.14 7.46
N LEU A 150 5.46 -11.32 6.47
CA LEU A 150 5.15 -11.04 5.07
C LEU A 150 3.94 -11.84 4.56
N PHE A 151 3.90 -13.14 4.83
CA PHE A 151 2.80 -14.01 4.38
C PHE A 151 1.45 -13.53 4.92
N LEU A 152 1.39 -13.19 6.21
CA LEU A 152 0.18 -12.73 6.88
C LEU A 152 -0.33 -11.40 6.31
N ILE A 153 0.54 -10.39 6.18
CA ILE A 153 0.13 -9.08 5.64
C ILE A 153 -0.26 -9.17 4.17
N ILE A 154 0.40 -10.05 3.39
CA ILE A 154 0.11 -10.24 1.96
C ILE A 154 -1.30 -10.73 1.72
N GLY A 155 -1.81 -11.66 2.52
CA GLY A 155 -3.19 -12.11 2.35
C GLY A 155 -4.19 -10.97 2.55
N ILE A 156 -3.96 -10.09 3.53
CA ILE A 156 -4.81 -8.93 3.80
C ILE A 156 -4.78 -7.93 2.64
N ILE A 157 -3.58 -7.54 2.17
CA ILE A 157 -3.49 -6.55 1.10
C ILE A 157 -3.89 -7.12 -0.27
N SER A 158 -3.81 -8.44 -0.46
CA SER A 158 -4.33 -9.10 -1.65
C SER A 158 -5.85 -9.12 -1.65
N PHE A 159 -6.47 -9.42 -0.49
CA PHE A 159 -7.91 -9.30 -0.28
C PHE A 159 -8.44 -7.91 -0.61
N MET A 160 -7.69 -6.84 -0.29
CA MET A 160 -8.11 -5.49 -0.67
C MET A 160 -8.36 -5.40 -2.18
N MET A 161 -7.50 -5.99 -3.02
CA MET A 161 -7.64 -5.99 -4.48
C MET A 161 -8.80 -6.87 -4.94
N TRP A 162 -8.80 -8.12 -4.47
CA TRP A 162 -9.74 -9.16 -4.86
C TRP A 162 -9.79 -10.21 -3.74
N PRO A 163 -10.98 -10.62 -3.26
CA PRO A 163 -11.06 -11.70 -2.28
C PRO A 163 -10.52 -12.99 -2.87
N GLY A 164 -9.92 -13.84 -2.04
CA GLY A 164 -9.29 -15.07 -2.51
C GLY A 164 -10.18 -15.92 -3.45
N ASN A 165 -11.47 -16.02 -3.12
CA ASN A 165 -12.50 -16.70 -3.88
C ASN A 165 -13.83 -15.93 -3.84
N ASP A 166 -14.65 -16.03 -4.90
CA ASP A 166 -16.01 -15.48 -4.95
C ASP A 166 -16.93 -16.00 -3.83
N ALA A 167 -16.68 -17.22 -3.32
CA ALA A 167 -17.39 -17.79 -2.17
C ALA A 167 -17.39 -16.85 -0.96
N PHE A 168 -16.38 -15.99 -0.82
CA PHE A 168 -16.32 -14.97 0.22
C PHE A 168 -17.57 -14.09 0.27
N TYR A 169 -18.15 -13.74 -0.88
CA TYR A 169 -19.36 -12.90 -0.90
C TYR A 169 -20.59 -13.61 -0.34
N GLN A 170 -20.56 -14.92 -0.15
CA GLN A 170 -21.62 -15.68 0.51
C GLN A 170 -21.24 -16.03 1.95
N THR A 171 -20.04 -16.58 2.16
CA THR A 171 -19.60 -17.12 3.45
C THR A 171 -19.06 -16.07 4.40
N GLY A 172 -18.44 -15.01 3.87
CA GLY A 172 -17.62 -14.08 4.64
C GLY A 172 -16.41 -14.72 5.33
N SER A 173 -16.01 -15.93 4.95
CA SER A 173 -14.97 -16.67 5.69
C SER A 173 -13.58 -16.05 5.47
N VAL A 174 -12.73 -16.12 6.49
CA VAL A 174 -11.35 -15.59 6.42
C VAL A 174 -10.52 -16.37 5.39
N SER A 175 -10.75 -17.68 5.26
CA SER A 175 -10.04 -18.51 4.28
C SER A 175 -10.39 -18.14 2.85
N ASP A 176 -11.68 -17.95 2.55
CA ASP A 176 -12.14 -17.53 1.21
C ASP A 176 -11.68 -16.11 0.89
N ALA A 177 -11.48 -15.27 1.91
CA ALA A 177 -10.92 -13.94 1.77
C ALA A 177 -9.41 -13.95 1.49
N PHE A 178 -8.64 -14.81 2.18
CA PHE A 178 -7.18 -14.78 2.22
C PHE A 178 -6.52 -15.50 1.04
N PHE A 179 -7.00 -16.71 0.70
CA PHE A 179 -6.34 -17.60 -0.24
C PHE A 179 -6.96 -17.51 -1.62
N GLY A 180 -6.21 -16.97 -2.59
CA GLY A 180 -6.67 -16.92 -3.98
C GLY A 180 -5.57 -16.75 -4.99
N LEU A 181 -5.99 -16.56 -6.24
CA LEU A 181 -5.11 -16.42 -7.40
C LEU A 181 -4.13 -15.26 -7.25
N THR A 182 -4.57 -14.14 -6.64
CA THR A 182 -3.74 -12.93 -6.47
C THR A 182 -2.72 -13.07 -5.32
N THR A 183 -3.00 -13.89 -4.30
CA THR A 183 -2.22 -13.93 -3.04
C THR A 183 -0.77 -14.37 -3.26
N PHE A 184 -0.57 -15.49 -3.94
CA PHE A 184 0.77 -16.05 -4.18
C PHE A 184 1.63 -15.24 -5.17
N PRO A 185 1.14 -14.78 -6.34
CA PRO A 185 1.93 -13.91 -7.19
C PRO A 185 2.33 -12.63 -6.46
N HIS A 186 1.43 -12.06 -5.65
CA HIS A 186 1.76 -10.90 -4.83
C HIS A 186 2.83 -11.21 -3.79
N LEU A 187 2.74 -12.36 -3.11
CA LEU A 187 3.75 -12.82 -2.15
C LEU A 187 5.13 -12.91 -2.80
N PHE A 188 5.25 -13.66 -3.89
CA PHE A 188 6.55 -13.89 -4.54
C PHE A 188 7.10 -12.64 -5.20
N LEU A 189 6.24 -11.77 -5.74
CA LEU A 189 6.63 -10.43 -6.19
C LEU A 189 7.31 -9.66 -5.06
N ARG A 190 6.70 -9.67 -3.86
CA ARG A 190 7.25 -8.95 -2.70
C ARG A 190 8.53 -9.59 -2.19
N ILE A 191 8.60 -10.92 -2.13
CA ILE A 191 9.83 -11.64 -1.76
C ILE A 191 10.98 -11.27 -2.72
N GLY A 192 10.75 -11.30 -4.04
CA GLY A 192 11.75 -10.91 -5.03
C GLY A 192 12.26 -9.48 -4.80
N PHE A 193 11.33 -8.55 -4.58
CA PHE A 193 11.68 -7.15 -4.37
C PHE A 193 12.40 -6.93 -3.03
N MET A 194 12.04 -7.68 -1.98
CA MET A 194 12.73 -7.67 -0.69
C MET A 194 14.14 -8.24 -0.79
N ILE A 195 14.35 -9.32 -1.53
CA ILE A 195 15.69 -9.86 -1.82
C ILE A 195 16.54 -8.80 -2.54
N MET A 196 15.97 -8.11 -3.53
CA MET A 196 16.64 -7.00 -4.21
C MET A 196 17.02 -5.88 -3.24
N MET A 197 16.09 -5.46 -2.38
CA MET A 197 16.32 -4.42 -1.36
C MET A 197 17.41 -4.81 -0.36
N SER A 198 17.46 -6.09 0.05
CA SER A 198 18.48 -6.59 0.97
C SER A 198 19.89 -6.40 0.41
N GLY A 199 20.05 -6.58 -0.91
CA GLY A 199 21.31 -6.37 -1.61
C GLY A 199 21.63 -4.89 -1.79
N VAL A 200 20.65 -4.02 -2.11
CA VAL A 200 20.84 -2.55 -2.16
C VAL A 200 21.37 -2.01 -0.82
N ILE A 201 20.74 -2.40 0.29
CA ILE A 201 21.21 -2.01 1.63
C ILE A 201 22.56 -2.67 1.93
N GLY A 202 22.74 -3.93 1.53
CA GLY A 202 24.02 -4.62 1.65
C GLY A 202 25.17 -3.90 0.94
N LEU A 203 24.92 -3.30 -0.22
CA LEU A 203 25.91 -2.51 -0.95
C LEU A 203 26.32 -1.25 -0.17
N ILE A 204 25.38 -0.58 0.52
CA ILE A 204 25.70 0.54 1.42
C ILE A 204 26.69 0.09 2.50
N ILE A 205 26.40 -1.02 3.18
CA ILE A 205 27.23 -1.52 4.27
C ILE A 205 28.57 -2.07 3.76
N ALA A 206 28.57 -2.84 2.66
CA ALA A 206 29.76 -3.44 2.08
C ALA A 206 30.71 -2.39 1.52
N SER A 207 30.18 -1.30 0.95
CA SER A 207 31.00 -0.20 0.42
C SER A 207 31.80 0.54 1.51
N ALA A 208 31.37 0.44 2.77
CA ALA A 208 31.99 1.04 3.94
C ALA A 208 32.93 0.07 4.71
N LEU A 209 33.29 -1.07 4.12
CA LEU A 209 34.27 -1.98 4.69
C LEU A 209 35.70 -1.55 4.34
N ASP A 210 36.59 -1.65 5.33
CA ASP A 210 38.02 -1.32 5.18
C ASP A 210 38.79 -2.45 4.48
N ASN A 211 38.44 -3.72 4.76
CA ASN A 211 39.05 -4.87 4.08
C ASN A 211 38.62 -4.89 2.60
N LYS A 212 39.57 -4.60 1.72
CA LYS A 212 39.35 -4.47 0.27
C LYS A 212 38.90 -5.77 -0.40
N GLU A 213 39.44 -6.91 0.01
CA GLU A 213 39.10 -8.22 -0.57
C GLU A 213 37.67 -8.62 -0.20
N LEU A 214 37.33 -8.53 1.09
CA LEU A 214 35.99 -8.81 1.59
C LEU A 214 34.97 -7.83 1.00
N LYS A 215 35.32 -6.54 0.88
CA LYS A 215 34.50 -5.53 0.22
C LYS A 215 34.17 -5.93 -1.22
N ILE A 216 35.17 -6.30 -2.00
CA ILE A 216 34.99 -6.73 -3.39
C ILE A 216 34.10 -7.97 -3.46
N GLU A 217 34.35 -8.99 -2.64
CA GLU A 217 33.54 -10.21 -2.60
C GLU A 217 32.07 -9.89 -2.29
N LEU A 218 31.82 -9.14 -1.21
CA LEU A 218 30.47 -8.83 -0.76
C LEU A 218 29.72 -7.94 -1.74
N ILE A 219 30.36 -6.92 -2.32
CA ILE A 219 29.72 -6.07 -3.33
C ILE A 219 29.27 -6.90 -4.54
N ARG A 220 30.14 -7.80 -5.03
CA ARG A 220 29.77 -8.71 -6.13
C ARG A 220 28.61 -9.60 -5.74
N LYS A 221 28.68 -10.20 -4.55
CA LYS A 221 27.65 -11.11 -4.03
C LYS A 221 26.31 -10.40 -3.89
N MET A 222 26.29 -9.18 -3.33
CA MET A 222 25.07 -8.38 -3.19
C MET A 222 24.53 -7.97 -4.56
N GLY A 223 25.40 -7.66 -5.53
CA GLY A 223 25.00 -7.43 -6.92
C GLY A 223 24.28 -8.64 -7.53
N VAL A 224 24.83 -9.84 -7.39
CA VAL A 224 24.19 -11.08 -7.87
C VAL A 224 22.86 -11.35 -7.17
N ILE A 225 22.81 -11.26 -5.84
CA ILE A 225 21.59 -11.45 -5.06
C ILE A 225 20.51 -10.45 -5.50
N SER A 226 20.90 -9.19 -5.71
CA SER A 226 19.98 -8.15 -6.16
C SER A 226 19.45 -8.42 -7.56
N PHE A 227 20.30 -8.92 -8.46
CA PHE A 227 19.91 -9.30 -9.81
C PHE A 227 18.88 -10.45 -9.79
N ILE A 228 19.11 -11.46 -8.95
CA ILE A 228 18.16 -12.57 -8.75
C ILE A 228 16.83 -12.05 -8.18
N GLY A 229 16.86 -11.21 -7.15
CA GLY A 229 15.67 -10.60 -6.57
C GLY A 229 14.87 -9.77 -7.59
N GLY A 230 15.56 -8.96 -8.39
CA GLY A 230 14.97 -8.18 -9.48
C GLY A 230 14.34 -9.06 -10.56
N PHE A 231 14.99 -10.15 -10.95
CA PHE A 231 14.45 -11.12 -11.90
C PHE A 231 13.18 -11.80 -11.36
N ILE A 232 13.19 -12.27 -10.11
CA ILE A 232 12.00 -12.84 -9.46
C ILE A 232 10.86 -11.81 -9.42
N THR A 233 11.18 -10.56 -9.07
CA THR A 233 10.20 -9.45 -9.06
C THR A 233 9.55 -9.29 -10.42
N LEU A 234 10.33 -9.31 -11.50
CA LEU A 234 9.83 -9.16 -12.87
C LEU A 234 8.89 -10.30 -13.28
N ILE A 235 9.32 -11.55 -13.09
CA ILE A 235 8.51 -12.73 -13.45
C ILE A 235 7.21 -12.77 -12.65
N CYS A 236 7.29 -12.55 -11.33
CA CYS A 236 6.11 -12.55 -10.47
C CYS A 236 5.22 -11.34 -10.70
N PHE A 237 5.76 -10.20 -11.15
CA PHE A 237 4.95 -9.06 -11.61
C PHE A 237 4.15 -9.41 -12.86
N MET A 238 4.76 -10.06 -13.85
CA MET A 238 4.02 -10.54 -15.03
C MET A 238 2.91 -11.52 -14.64
N TRP A 239 3.18 -12.44 -13.71
CA TRP A 239 2.15 -13.34 -13.16
C TRP A 239 1.06 -12.58 -12.40
N TYR A 240 1.42 -11.63 -11.53
CA TYR A 240 0.46 -10.83 -10.78
C TYR A 240 -0.53 -10.10 -11.69
N MET A 241 -0.06 -9.55 -12.80
CA MET A 241 -0.89 -8.83 -13.77
C MET A 241 -1.98 -9.70 -14.41
N THR A 242 -1.78 -11.02 -14.52
CA THR A 242 -2.82 -11.92 -15.06
C THR A 242 -3.94 -12.21 -14.06
N THR A 243 -3.72 -11.94 -12.78
CA THR A 243 -4.66 -12.23 -11.68
C THR A 243 -5.53 -11.03 -11.30
N LEU A 244 -5.34 -9.89 -11.96
CA LEU A 244 -6.07 -8.67 -11.63
C LEU A 244 -7.53 -8.72 -12.10
N PRO A 245 -8.47 -8.17 -11.32
CA PRO A 245 -9.87 -8.10 -11.71
C PRO A 245 -10.09 -7.09 -12.86
N GLU A 246 -11.22 -7.20 -13.56
CA GLU A 246 -11.50 -6.42 -14.77
C GLU A 246 -11.48 -4.91 -14.55
N ASN A 247 -12.02 -4.41 -13.43
CA ASN A 247 -11.95 -2.98 -13.09
C ASN A 247 -10.50 -2.47 -12.96
N ALA A 248 -9.60 -3.31 -12.43
CA ALA A 248 -8.19 -2.98 -12.31
C ALA A 248 -7.50 -3.00 -13.69
N LYS A 249 -7.86 -3.94 -14.58
CA LYS A 249 -7.34 -3.98 -15.95
C LYS A 249 -7.73 -2.73 -16.76
N LEU A 250 -8.98 -2.27 -16.65
CA LEU A 250 -9.45 -1.04 -17.29
C LEU A 250 -8.64 0.18 -16.83
N LEU A 251 -8.44 0.32 -15.53
CA LEU A 251 -7.63 1.41 -14.96
C LEU A 251 -6.16 1.31 -15.38
N LEU A 252 -5.62 0.09 -15.44
CA LEU A 252 -4.25 -0.13 -15.90
C LEU A 252 -4.05 0.35 -17.34
N GLN A 253 -5.03 0.21 -18.23
CA GLN A 253 -4.94 0.73 -19.59
C GLN A 253 -4.73 2.25 -19.60
N ILE A 254 -5.37 2.98 -18.68
CA ILE A 254 -5.21 4.44 -18.54
C ILE A 254 -3.79 4.80 -18.12
N TYR A 255 -3.18 4.03 -17.21
CA TYR A 255 -1.84 4.29 -16.67
C TYR A 255 -0.71 3.53 -17.40
N MET A 256 -1.04 2.73 -18.43
CA MET A 256 -0.16 1.70 -18.97
C MET A 256 1.14 2.30 -19.51
N ALA A 257 1.04 3.37 -20.30
CA ALA A 257 2.20 4.00 -20.94
C ALA A 257 3.20 4.53 -19.90
N ASP A 258 2.71 5.27 -18.90
CA ASP A 258 3.54 5.82 -17.83
C ASP A 258 4.12 4.72 -16.94
N MET A 259 3.32 3.69 -16.64
CA MET A 259 3.76 2.54 -15.86
C MET A 259 4.89 1.79 -16.58
N ILE A 260 4.69 1.40 -17.84
CA ILE A 260 5.69 0.66 -18.64
C ILE A 260 6.97 1.49 -18.76
N ARG A 261 6.85 2.78 -19.10
CA ARG A 261 8.02 3.68 -19.20
C ARG A 261 8.80 3.74 -17.90
N ASN A 262 8.12 4.00 -16.78
CA ASN A 262 8.77 4.10 -15.47
C ASN A 262 9.42 2.77 -15.06
N LYS A 263 8.72 1.64 -15.24
CA LYS A 263 9.25 0.32 -14.88
C LYS A 263 10.43 -0.09 -15.78
N ALA A 264 10.36 0.19 -17.09
CA ALA A 264 11.46 -0.08 -18.01
C ALA A 264 12.73 0.72 -17.63
N ILE A 265 12.58 2.01 -17.34
CA ILE A 265 13.70 2.85 -16.86
C ILE A 265 14.31 2.26 -15.59
N LEU A 266 13.49 1.89 -14.60
CA LEU A 266 13.98 1.30 -13.35
C LEU A 266 14.68 -0.04 -13.59
N ILE A 267 14.14 -0.90 -14.44
CA ILE A 267 14.76 -2.19 -14.80
C ILE A 267 16.16 -1.94 -15.38
N VAL A 268 16.30 -1.01 -16.32
CA VAL A 268 17.60 -0.66 -16.91
C VAL A 268 18.55 -0.09 -15.86
N VAL A 269 18.11 0.90 -15.08
CA VAL A 269 18.92 1.55 -14.04
C VAL A 269 19.41 0.55 -13.00
N PHE A 270 18.53 -0.31 -12.47
CA PHE A 270 18.92 -1.33 -11.50
C PHE A 270 19.79 -2.42 -12.11
N SER A 271 19.49 -2.88 -13.33
CA SER A 271 20.33 -3.86 -14.02
C SER A 271 21.74 -3.35 -14.23
N LEU A 272 21.90 -2.09 -14.65
CA LEU A 272 23.20 -1.43 -14.78
C LEU A 272 23.90 -1.26 -13.44
N TYR A 273 23.19 -0.80 -12.41
CA TYR A 273 23.74 -0.64 -11.06
C TYR A 273 24.27 -1.98 -10.50
N PHE A 274 23.49 -3.05 -10.62
CA PHE A 274 23.90 -4.37 -10.16
C PHE A 274 25.00 -4.97 -11.04
N ALA A 275 24.99 -4.74 -12.36
CA ALA A 275 26.08 -5.13 -13.24
C ALA A 275 27.40 -4.41 -12.86
N ILE A 276 27.35 -3.12 -12.52
CA ILE A 276 28.52 -2.39 -12.00
C ILE A 276 29.00 -3.02 -10.70
N ALA A 277 28.10 -3.37 -9.77
CA ALA A 277 28.49 -4.07 -8.55
C ALA A 277 29.19 -5.41 -8.81
N ILE A 278 28.76 -6.17 -9.83
CA ILE A 278 29.35 -7.47 -10.19
C ILE A 278 30.71 -7.30 -10.90
N PHE A 279 30.76 -6.48 -11.95
CA PHE A 279 31.92 -6.39 -12.83
C PHE A 279 32.95 -5.33 -12.39
N LYS A 280 32.48 -4.24 -11.77
CA LYS A 280 33.32 -3.12 -11.31
C LYS A 280 33.02 -2.75 -9.84
N PRO A 281 33.18 -3.69 -8.88
CA PRO A 281 32.76 -3.50 -7.49
C PRO A 281 33.37 -2.27 -6.78
N LEU A 282 34.58 -1.84 -7.18
CA LEU A 282 35.24 -0.68 -6.59
C LEU A 282 34.59 0.67 -6.97
N PHE A 283 33.74 0.70 -8.01
CA PHE A 283 32.94 1.88 -8.35
C PHE A 283 31.76 2.08 -7.38
N ILE A 284 31.36 1.02 -6.68
CA ILE A 284 30.28 1.10 -5.69
C ILE A 284 30.83 1.70 -4.39
N ASN A 285 30.50 2.97 -4.18
CA ASN A 285 30.77 3.69 -2.96
C ASN A 285 29.47 3.94 -2.16
N ARG A 286 29.64 4.50 -0.96
CA ARG A 286 28.53 4.74 -0.03
C ARG A 286 27.54 5.77 -0.58
N ALA A 287 28.02 6.85 -1.18
CA ALA A 287 27.16 7.89 -1.75
C ALA A 287 26.31 7.32 -2.90
N PHE A 288 26.93 6.57 -3.82
CA PHE A 288 26.21 5.94 -4.93
C PHE A 288 25.13 4.96 -4.43
N SER A 289 25.44 4.15 -3.42
CA SER A 289 24.48 3.19 -2.86
C SER A 289 23.33 3.87 -2.11
N ILE A 290 23.59 4.97 -1.40
CA ILE A 290 22.55 5.79 -0.75
C ILE A 290 21.69 6.49 -1.81
N THR A 291 22.27 7.03 -2.87
CA THR A 291 21.51 7.59 -3.99
C THR A 291 20.57 6.56 -4.58
N MET A 292 21.04 5.32 -4.78
CA MET A 292 20.19 4.24 -5.28
C MET A 292 19.05 3.87 -4.33
N LEU A 293 19.26 3.94 -3.02
CA LEU A 293 18.17 3.79 -2.03
C LEU A 293 17.08 4.85 -2.22
N PHE A 294 17.45 6.12 -2.41
CA PHE A 294 16.49 7.19 -2.68
C PHE A 294 15.80 7.03 -4.04
N VAL A 295 16.52 6.56 -5.07
CA VAL A 295 15.92 6.24 -6.37
C VAL A 295 14.86 5.15 -6.22
N VAL A 296 15.12 4.10 -5.44
CA VAL A 296 14.11 3.07 -5.13
C VAL A 296 12.91 3.68 -4.41
N ALA A 297 13.13 4.51 -3.38
CA ALA A 297 12.04 5.08 -2.59
C ALA A 297 11.13 6.00 -3.44
N ILE A 298 11.73 6.93 -4.20
CA ILE A 298 11.01 7.99 -4.92
C ILE A 298 10.44 7.50 -6.23
N PHE A 299 11.17 6.68 -7.00
CA PHE A 299 10.76 6.26 -8.33
C PHE A 299 10.24 4.83 -8.37
N GLY A 300 10.67 3.98 -7.43
CA GLY A 300 10.19 2.59 -7.32
C GLY A 300 8.94 2.46 -6.45
N LEU A 301 9.08 2.73 -5.16
CA LEU A 301 8.07 2.50 -4.14
C LEU A 301 6.89 3.46 -4.24
N TRP A 302 7.15 4.78 -4.28
CA TRP A 302 6.08 5.77 -4.32
C TRP A 302 5.13 5.60 -5.53
N PRO A 303 5.60 5.47 -6.78
CA PRO A 303 4.71 5.22 -7.92
C PRO A 303 4.04 3.85 -7.84
N GLY A 304 4.71 2.85 -7.28
CA GLY A 304 4.13 1.52 -7.04
C GLY A 304 2.96 1.57 -6.06
N GLU A 305 3.12 2.29 -4.95
CA GLU A 305 2.08 2.47 -3.93
C GLU A 305 0.89 3.26 -4.48
N LYS A 306 1.17 4.35 -5.20
CA LYS A 306 0.14 5.13 -5.90
C LYS A 306 -0.62 4.27 -6.92
N LEU A 307 0.08 3.45 -7.70
CA LEU A 307 -0.55 2.56 -8.68
C LEU A 307 -1.45 1.53 -7.99
N ARG A 308 -0.97 0.87 -6.93
CA ARG A 308 -1.74 -0.11 -6.15
C ARG A 308 -3.07 0.46 -5.65
N GLU A 309 -3.02 1.64 -5.04
CA GLU A 309 -4.23 2.34 -4.57
C GLU A 309 -5.14 2.76 -5.73
N SER A 310 -4.54 3.17 -6.86
CA SER A 310 -5.28 3.65 -8.02
C SER A 310 -6.06 2.56 -8.72
N ILE A 311 -5.47 1.38 -8.96
CA ILE A 311 -6.08 0.33 -9.78
C ILE A 311 -7.15 -0.47 -9.04
N ARG A 312 -7.21 -0.39 -7.70
CA ARG A 312 -8.27 -1.06 -6.92
C ARG A 312 -9.63 -0.38 -7.03
N LYS A 313 -9.66 0.89 -7.47
CA LYS A 313 -10.89 1.66 -7.59
C LYS A 313 -11.92 0.91 -8.48
N PRO A 314 -13.21 0.95 -8.13
CA PRO A 314 -13.86 1.88 -7.20
C PRO A 314 -13.77 1.49 -5.71
N TYR A 315 -13.23 0.30 -5.41
CA TYR A 315 -13.25 -0.27 -4.08
C TYR A 315 -12.04 0.12 -3.24
N VAL A 316 -12.24 0.17 -1.92
CA VAL A 316 -11.15 0.25 -0.94
C VAL A 316 -10.83 -1.14 -0.37
N VAL A 317 -11.81 -2.04 -0.29
CA VAL A 317 -11.65 -3.37 0.30
C VAL A 317 -12.55 -4.40 -0.39
N GLY A 318 -11.97 -5.55 -0.77
CA GLY A 318 -12.67 -6.81 -1.06
C GLY A 318 -13.71 -6.79 -2.17
N GLN A 319 -13.73 -5.75 -2.99
CA GLN A 319 -14.79 -5.43 -3.96
C GLN A 319 -16.23 -5.39 -3.42
N TYR A 320 -16.40 -5.00 -2.15
CA TYR A 320 -17.72 -4.72 -1.58
C TYR A 320 -17.79 -3.41 -0.80
N VAL A 321 -16.65 -2.81 -0.41
CA VAL A 321 -16.59 -1.47 0.19
C VAL A 321 -16.08 -0.48 -0.84
N TYR A 322 -16.91 0.48 -1.25
CA TYR A 322 -16.48 1.55 -2.14
C TYR A 322 -15.52 2.51 -1.45
N SER A 323 -14.76 3.26 -2.26
CA SER A 323 -13.80 4.24 -1.75
C SER A 323 -14.45 5.36 -0.95
N ASN A 324 -15.72 5.71 -1.24
CA ASN A 324 -16.51 6.64 -0.44
C ASN A 324 -17.15 6.00 0.80
N GLN A 325 -16.74 4.77 1.14
CA GLN A 325 -17.16 4.00 2.31
C GLN A 325 -18.59 3.42 2.26
N ILE A 326 -19.31 3.53 1.14
CA ILE A 326 -20.60 2.87 0.96
C ILE A 326 -20.39 1.37 0.68
N MET A 327 -21.21 0.50 1.28
CA MET A 327 -21.23 -0.92 0.93
C MET A 327 -21.87 -1.10 -0.45
N GLY A 328 -21.08 -1.44 -1.45
CA GLY A 328 -21.50 -1.60 -2.84
C GLY A 328 -21.97 -3.02 -3.21
N ARG A 329 -21.87 -3.97 -2.28
CA ARG A 329 -22.26 -5.37 -2.47
C ARG A 329 -22.65 -6.01 -1.13
N GLU A 330 -23.54 -6.98 -1.19
CA GLU A 330 -23.92 -7.80 -0.03
C GLU A 330 -22.86 -8.86 0.31
N VAL A 331 -22.72 -9.16 1.60
CA VAL A 331 -21.96 -10.30 2.11
C VAL A 331 -22.78 -10.97 3.22
N PRO A 332 -23.71 -11.90 2.90
CA PRO A 332 -24.66 -12.47 3.85
C PRO A 332 -24.00 -13.12 5.07
N GLY A 333 -22.90 -13.89 4.88
CA GLY A 333 -22.16 -14.51 5.99
C GLY A 333 -21.52 -13.53 6.98
N LYS A 334 -21.52 -12.22 6.66
CA LYS A 334 -21.07 -11.13 7.56
C LYS A 334 -22.21 -10.18 7.93
N ASN A 335 -23.46 -10.47 7.55
CA ASN A 335 -24.60 -9.58 7.69
C ASN A 335 -24.39 -8.19 7.06
N ILE A 336 -23.63 -8.12 5.95
CA ILE A 336 -23.41 -6.87 5.22
C ILE A 336 -24.43 -6.75 4.11
N LYS A 337 -25.19 -5.65 4.12
CA LYS A 337 -26.16 -5.31 3.08
C LYS A 337 -25.57 -4.34 2.07
N ASN A 338 -26.10 -4.36 0.86
CA ASN A 338 -25.80 -3.36 -0.15
C ASN A 338 -26.51 -2.07 0.21
N GLU A 339 -25.76 -0.99 0.39
CA GLU A 339 -26.27 0.30 0.82
C GLU A 339 -26.58 1.24 -0.33
N VAL A 340 -26.20 0.89 -1.57
CA VAL A 340 -26.41 1.75 -2.74
C VAL A 340 -27.89 2.06 -2.95
N GLU A 341 -28.76 1.07 -2.79
CA GLU A 341 -30.22 1.26 -2.96
C GLU A 341 -30.84 2.08 -1.83
N ILE A 342 -30.35 1.92 -0.60
CA ILE A 342 -30.78 2.71 0.56
C ILE A 342 -30.44 4.19 0.32
N VAL A 343 -29.21 4.45 -0.14
CA VAL A 343 -28.74 5.80 -0.46
C VAL A 343 -29.49 6.39 -1.66
N ALA A 344 -29.78 5.60 -2.70
CA ALA A 344 -30.58 6.06 -3.83
C ALA A 344 -31.99 6.50 -3.41
N LYS A 345 -32.63 5.73 -2.52
CA LYS A 345 -34.00 6.00 -2.07
C LYS A 345 -34.11 7.16 -1.08
N HIS A 346 -33.14 7.29 -0.18
CA HIS A 346 -33.26 8.18 0.99
C HIS A 346 -32.24 9.33 1.00
N GLY A 347 -31.21 9.28 0.15
CA GLY A 347 -30.14 10.27 0.12
C GLY A 347 -29.11 10.08 1.24
N LEU A 348 -27.93 10.68 1.07
CA LEU A 348 -26.86 10.63 2.08
C LEU A 348 -27.20 11.45 3.31
N LEU A 349 -27.99 12.53 3.18
CA LEU A 349 -28.32 13.42 4.29
C LEU A 349 -29.18 12.74 5.35
N LYS A 350 -30.18 11.96 4.92
CA LYS A 350 -31.14 11.29 5.82
C LYS A 350 -30.63 9.96 6.34
N THR A 351 -29.76 9.28 5.59
CA THR A 351 -29.23 7.95 5.96
C THR A 351 -28.00 8.01 6.86
N ASN A 352 -27.23 9.10 6.80
CA ASN A 352 -26.02 9.27 7.61
C ASN A 352 -26.33 9.89 8.97
N VAL A 353 -26.03 9.15 10.04
CA VAL A 353 -26.33 9.54 11.43
C VAL A 353 -25.55 10.75 11.94
N TRP A 354 -24.43 11.09 11.30
CA TRP A 354 -23.56 12.20 11.72
C TRP A 354 -23.94 13.54 11.09
N ILE A 355 -24.95 13.57 10.22
CA ILE A 355 -25.42 14.80 9.58
C ILE A 355 -26.24 15.58 10.63
N PRO A 356 -25.87 16.85 10.93
CA PRO A 356 -26.66 17.69 11.82
C PRO A 356 -28.10 17.83 11.32
N GLU A 357 -29.08 17.85 12.23
CA GLU A 357 -30.51 17.94 11.86
C GLU A 357 -30.81 19.12 10.90
N ARG A 358 -30.16 20.27 11.09
CA ARG A 358 -30.30 21.45 10.22
C ARG A 358 -29.85 21.24 8.77
N LEU A 359 -29.05 20.21 8.51
CA LEU A 359 -28.51 19.86 7.18
C LEU A 359 -29.19 18.63 6.58
N LYS A 360 -30.13 17.97 7.30
CA LYS A 360 -30.86 16.81 6.78
C LYS A 360 -31.93 17.17 5.75
N THR A 361 -32.33 18.44 5.70
CA THR A 361 -33.28 18.99 4.72
C THR A 361 -32.63 20.17 4.03
N ILE A 362 -32.70 20.17 2.70
CA ILE A 362 -32.10 21.21 1.87
C ILE A 362 -33.04 22.42 1.83
N THR A 363 -32.50 23.59 2.09
CA THR A 363 -33.15 24.90 2.01
C THR A 363 -32.30 25.81 1.12
N ASP A 364 -32.86 26.90 0.62
CA ASP A 364 -32.10 27.82 -0.23
C ASP A 364 -30.92 28.44 0.53
N GLU A 365 -31.06 28.66 1.84
CA GLU A 365 -30.02 29.22 2.71
C GLU A 365 -28.87 28.25 2.97
N ASN A 366 -29.15 26.95 3.11
CA ASN A 366 -28.12 25.95 3.45
C ASN A 366 -27.54 25.19 2.24
N LYS A 367 -28.07 25.43 1.03
CA LYS A 367 -27.77 24.63 -0.16
C LYS A 367 -26.29 24.52 -0.51
N LEU A 368 -25.54 25.62 -0.42
CA LEU A 368 -24.10 25.63 -0.68
C LEU A 368 -23.31 24.82 0.37
N GLU A 369 -23.69 24.94 1.65
CA GLU A 369 -23.06 24.18 2.72
C GLU A 369 -23.35 22.68 2.59
N VAL A 370 -24.61 22.33 2.29
CA VAL A 370 -25.02 20.95 2.00
C VAL A 370 -24.27 20.40 0.80
N GLY A 371 -24.15 21.16 -0.29
CA GLY A 371 -23.40 20.78 -1.48
C GLY A 371 -21.94 20.49 -1.19
N HIS A 372 -21.28 21.33 -0.39
CA HIS A 372 -19.91 21.10 0.06
C HIS A 372 -19.80 19.82 0.90
N LEU A 373 -20.71 19.63 1.87
CA LEU A 373 -20.72 18.46 2.76
C LEU A 373 -20.92 17.16 1.97
N LEU A 374 -21.89 17.12 1.06
CA LEU A 374 -22.16 15.98 0.20
C LEU A 374 -20.96 15.67 -0.70
N THR A 375 -20.34 16.70 -1.29
CA THR A 375 -19.12 16.52 -2.10
C THR A 375 -17.97 15.97 -1.27
N LYS A 376 -17.80 16.45 -0.03
CA LYS A 376 -16.82 15.92 0.92
C LYS A 376 -17.06 14.45 1.22
N ILE A 377 -18.29 14.05 1.49
CA ILE A 377 -18.63 12.66 1.80
C ILE A 377 -18.41 11.77 0.57
N ALA A 378 -18.91 12.17 -0.59
CA ALA A 378 -18.94 11.34 -1.79
C ALA A 378 -17.60 11.28 -2.54
N CYS A 379 -16.82 12.37 -2.55
CA CYS A 379 -15.68 12.54 -3.47
C CYS A 379 -14.31 12.62 -2.78
N SER A 380 -14.22 13.10 -1.53
CA SER A 380 -12.93 13.47 -0.92
C SER A 380 -11.96 12.31 -0.64
N ASN A 381 -12.47 11.07 -0.62
CA ASN A 381 -11.66 9.85 -0.54
C ASN A 381 -10.77 9.63 -1.78
N CYS A 382 -11.16 10.19 -2.93
CA CYS A 382 -10.49 10.01 -4.21
C CYS A 382 -9.97 11.32 -4.79
N HIS A 383 -10.58 12.45 -4.43
CA HIS A 383 -10.30 13.76 -5.00
C HIS A 383 -9.97 14.77 -3.92
N SER A 384 -9.01 15.64 -4.20
CA SER A 384 -8.91 16.92 -3.48
C SER A 384 -10.02 17.86 -3.94
N LEU A 385 -10.60 18.57 -2.99
CA LEU A 385 -11.72 19.49 -3.20
C LEU A 385 -11.26 20.95 -3.26
N GLU A 386 -10.08 21.25 -2.71
CA GLU A 386 -9.52 22.58 -2.73
C GLU A 386 -8.97 22.93 -4.11
N LYS A 387 -9.04 24.21 -4.48
CA LYS A 387 -8.42 24.74 -5.72
C LYS A 387 -6.91 24.50 -5.76
N THR A 388 -6.25 24.50 -4.61
CA THR A 388 -4.80 24.23 -4.47
C THR A 388 -4.47 22.73 -4.46
N GLY A 389 -5.49 21.88 -4.39
CA GLY A 389 -5.36 20.43 -4.26
C GLY A 389 -4.53 19.79 -5.36
N LYS A 390 -3.56 18.95 -4.97
CA LYS A 390 -2.63 18.29 -5.92
C LYS A 390 -3.04 16.86 -6.27
N PHE A 391 -3.88 16.24 -5.45
CA PHE A 391 -4.31 14.86 -5.71
C PHE A 391 -5.63 14.82 -6.44
N ARG A 392 -5.59 14.48 -7.73
CA ARG A 392 -6.79 14.31 -8.57
C ARG A 392 -7.82 15.43 -8.30
N PRO A 393 -7.43 16.70 -8.45
CA PRO A 393 -8.30 17.83 -8.12
C PRO A 393 -9.65 17.66 -8.81
N LEU A 394 -10.73 17.72 -8.01
CA LEU A 394 -12.09 17.53 -8.52
C LEU A 394 -12.48 18.68 -9.44
N LEU A 395 -12.19 19.91 -9.00
CA LEU A 395 -12.61 21.14 -9.68
C LEU A 395 -12.03 21.23 -11.09
N ASP A 396 -10.79 20.77 -11.29
CA ASP A 396 -10.13 20.72 -12.61
C ASP A 396 -10.91 19.90 -13.66
N LYS A 397 -11.77 18.97 -13.23
CA LYS A 397 -12.60 18.16 -14.12
C LYS A 397 -13.85 18.88 -14.63
N PHE A 398 -14.22 19.98 -13.98
CA PHE A 398 -15.45 20.71 -14.27
C PHE A 398 -15.16 22.17 -14.69
N ILE A 399 -13.91 22.52 -14.99
CA ILE A 399 -13.56 23.87 -15.47
C ILE A 399 -14.41 24.24 -16.69
N GLY A 400 -15.04 25.41 -16.64
CA GLY A 400 -15.90 25.92 -17.71
C GLY A 400 -17.27 25.26 -17.82
N GLN A 401 -17.62 24.32 -16.93
CA GLN A 401 -18.95 23.71 -16.89
C GLN A 401 -19.89 24.48 -15.96
N ASP A 402 -21.13 24.67 -16.41
CA ASP A 402 -22.23 25.20 -15.62
C ASP A 402 -22.83 24.13 -14.69
N LYS A 403 -23.73 24.58 -13.81
CA LYS A 403 -24.39 23.73 -12.81
C LYS A 403 -25.13 22.56 -13.47
N ASP A 404 -25.85 22.80 -14.56
CA ASP A 404 -26.75 21.81 -15.15
C ASP A 404 -25.96 20.71 -15.88
N MET A 405 -24.85 21.07 -16.53
CA MET A 405 -23.89 20.10 -17.08
C MET A 405 -23.25 19.25 -15.98
N ILE A 406 -22.81 19.87 -14.88
CA ILE A 406 -22.24 19.12 -13.74
C ILE A 406 -23.28 18.16 -13.17
N LYS A 407 -24.51 18.64 -12.90
CA LYS A 407 -25.60 17.81 -12.37
C LYS A 407 -25.90 16.64 -13.30
N SER A 408 -26.01 16.89 -14.62
CA SER A 408 -26.25 15.87 -15.63
C SER A 408 -25.14 14.82 -15.64
N PHE A 409 -23.86 15.23 -15.55
CA PHE A 409 -22.75 14.29 -15.45
C PHE A 409 -22.89 13.38 -14.22
N LEU A 410 -23.19 13.95 -13.05
CA LEU A 410 -23.36 13.17 -11.82
C LEU A 410 -24.51 12.15 -11.95
N GLN A 411 -25.65 12.56 -12.48
CA GLN A 411 -26.83 11.71 -12.64
C GLN A 411 -26.62 10.59 -13.66
N TYR A 412 -26.07 10.91 -14.83
CA TYR A 412 -25.99 9.91 -15.90
C TYR A 412 -24.71 9.09 -15.88
N SER A 413 -23.64 9.57 -15.24
CA SER A 413 -22.36 8.85 -15.17
C SER A 413 -22.14 8.15 -13.83
N LEU A 414 -22.42 8.81 -12.70
CA LEU A 414 -22.17 8.26 -11.36
C LEU A 414 -23.36 7.46 -10.83
N ALA A 415 -24.60 7.94 -10.99
CA ALA A 415 -25.78 7.25 -10.45
C ALA A 415 -26.02 5.90 -11.15
N THR A 416 -25.73 5.84 -12.45
CA THR A 416 -25.85 4.62 -13.27
C THR A 416 -24.68 3.65 -13.09
N GLY A 417 -23.56 4.11 -12.53
CA GLY A 417 -22.31 3.34 -12.49
C GLY A 417 -21.64 3.17 -13.87
N ALA A 418 -21.95 4.05 -14.84
CA ALA A 418 -21.38 3.98 -16.20
C ALA A 418 -19.84 4.11 -16.21
N ILE A 419 -19.25 4.72 -15.17
CA ILE A 419 -17.80 4.76 -14.98
C ILE A 419 -17.38 3.63 -14.01
N PRO A 420 -16.87 2.49 -14.51
CA PRO A 420 -16.68 1.27 -13.71
C PRO A 420 -15.62 1.40 -12.61
N TYR A 421 -14.78 2.43 -12.67
CA TYR A 421 -13.74 2.72 -11.67
C TYR A 421 -14.11 3.82 -10.68
N MET A 422 -15.33 4.35 -10.72
CA MET A 422 -15.87 5.27 -9.71
C MET A 422 -16.97 4.56 -8.90
N PRO A 423 -17.11 4.86 -7.60
CA PRO A 423 -18.26 4.36 -6.83
C PRO A 423 -19.57 4.75 -7.52
N ARG A 424 -20.52 3.82 -7.58
CA ARG A 424 -21.90 4.17 -7.95
C ARG A 424 -22.47 5.05 -6.85
N ILE A 425 -22.74 6.31 -7.19
CA ILE A 425 -23.28 7.32 -6.28
C ILE A 425 -24.63 7.71 -6.85
N ASP A 426 -25.67 7.05 -6.36
CA ASP A 426 -27.06 7.27 -6.77
C ASP A 426 -27.74 8.04 -5.64
N LEU A 427 -28.15 9.28 -5.91
CA LEU A 427 -28.66 10.23 -4.92
C LEU A 427 -29.98 10.85 -5.41
N PRO A 428 -30.84 11.31 -4.49
CA PRO A 428 -31.99 12.14 -4.84
C PRO A 428 -31.57 13.38 -5.65
N ASP A 429 -32.45 13.84 -6.54
CA ASP A 429 -32.21 14.99 -7.42
C ASP A 429 -31.79 16.26 -6.66
N GLU A 430 -32.40 16.49 -5.49
CA GLU A 430 -32.10 17.60 -4.58
C GLU A 430 -30.64 17.58 -4.07
N GLU A 431 -30.10 16.40 -3.77
CA GLU A 431 -28.72 16.23 -3.32
C GLU A 431 -27.72 16.41 -4.48
N PHE A 432 -28.04 15.90 -5.68
CA PHE A 432 -27.23 16.16 -6.87
C PHE A 432 -27.21 17.65 -7.24
N ASP A 433 -28.35 18.33 -7.14
CA ASP A 433 -28.44 19.76 -7.40
C ASP A 433 -27.61 20.58 -6.40
N ALA A 434 -27.60 20.19 -5.12
CA ALA A 434 -26.75 20.83 -4.11
C ALA A 434 -25.25 20.61 -4.40
N ILE A 435 -24.82 19.38 -4.72
CA ILE A 435 -23.43 19.08 -5.12
C ILE A 435 -23.02 19.94 -6.32
N ALA A 436 -23.83 19.93 -7.38
CA ALA A 436 -23.54 20.68 -8.60
C ALA A 436 -23.50 22.19 -8.35
N THR A 437 -24.39 22.71 -7.49
CA THR A 437 -24.41 24.13 -7.09
C THR A 437 -23.09 24.52 -6.42
N TRP A 438 -22.60 23.69 -5.49
CA TRP A 438 -21.32 23.96 -4.83
C TRP A 438 -20.16 23.89 -5.83
N ILE A 439 -20.02 22.83 -6.63
CA ILE A 439 -18.92 22.72 -7.61
C ILE A 439 -18.92 23.91 -8.59
N ALA A 440 -20.09 24.27 -9.13
CA ALA A 440 -20.23 25.40 -10.04
C ALA A 440 -19.87 26.75 -9.37
N SER A 441 -20.16 26.93 -8.08
CA SER A 441 -19.76 28.14 -7.34
C SER A 441 -18.24 28.29 -7.27
N GLN A 442 -17.51 27.19 -7.09
CA GLN A 442 -16.05 27.20 -7.01
C GLN A 442 -15.39 27.59 -8.34
N ASN A 443 -16.05 27.29 -9.47
CA ASN A 443 -15.60 27.67 -10.80
C ASN A 443 -15.73 29.18 -11.10
N LYS A 444 -16.70 29.86 -10.47
CA LYS A 444 -16.98 31.29 -10.73
C LYS A 444 -16.02 32.24 -9.99
N GLU A 445 -15.41 31.78 -8.92
CA GLU A 445 -14.46 32.55 -8.11
C GLU A 445 -13.00 32.47 -8.63
N ASN A 446 -12.80 32.27 -9.94
CA ASN A 446 -11.48 32.19 -10.58
C ASN A 446 -11.21 33.39 -11.49
#